data_AF-A0A914P3H5-F1
#
_entry.id   AF-A0A914P3H5-F1
#
_cell.length_a   1.000
_cell.length_b   1.000
_cell.length_c   1.000
_cell.angle_alpha   90.00
_cell.angle_beta   90.00
_cell.angle_gamma   90.00
#
_symmetry.space_group_name_H-M   'P 1'
#
loop_
_entity.id
_entity.type
_entity.pdbx_description
1 polymer ?
#
loop_
_entity_poly.entity_id
_entity_poly.type
_entity_poly.pdbx_seq_one_letter_code
_entity_poly.pdbx_strand_id
1 'polypeptide(L)'
;MKAREFPIGHPTILTRETLLDSLPWTRPNDNVYKGLLLVRVVPPASIRGLPPLLGYRTHDGRLTFPLCAACADDRQQHQCHHSEKQRFMGDRLYPRGIEQGIGAGVQSNRRP
;
A
#
# COMPACT_ATOMS: atom_id res chain seq x y z
N MET A 1 -15.19 -9.21 21.13
CA MET A 1 -14.04 -9.09 20.19
C MET A 1 -14.39 -9.92 18.96
N LYS A 2 -14.65 -9.32 17.79
CA LYS A 2 -14.93 -10.11 16.57
C LYS A 2 -13.61 -10.66 16.04
N ALA A 3 -13.37 -11.97 16.20
CA ALA A 3 -12.25 -12.64 15.58
C ALA A 3 -12.46 -12.64 14.06
N ARG A 4 -11.54 -12.03 13.31
CA ARG A 4 -11.47 -12.22 11.86
C ARG A 4 -10.78 -13.55 11.57
N GLU A 5 -11.10 -14.15 10.43
CA GLU A 5 -10.40 -15.34 9.94
C GLU A 5 -8.89 -15.08 9.92
N PHE A 6 -8.14 -15.88 10.66
CA PHE A 6 -6.68 -15.90 10.63
C PHE A 6 -6.25 -17.11 9.79
N PRO A 7 -5.29 -16.97 8.86
CA PRO A 7 -4.87 -18.11 8.05
C PRO A 7 -4.19 -19.17 8.94
N ILE A 8 -4.74 -20.39 8.93
CA ILE A 8 -4.19 -21.56 9.62
C ILE A 8 -3.80 -22.60 8.56
N GLY A 9 -2.64 -23.23 8.72
CA GLY A 9 -2.14 -24.28 7.83
C GLY A 9 -0.95 -23.85 6.98
N HIS A 10 -0.53 -24.73 6.06
CA HIS A 10 0.60 -24.47 5.17
C HIS A 10 0.21 -23.43 4.10
N PRO A 11 1.02 -22.37 3.91
CA PRO A 11 0.73 -21.38 2.89
C PRO A 11 0.95 -21.93 1.48
N THR A 12 0.06 -21.57 0.56
CA THR A 12 0.29 -21.78 -0.88
C THR A 12 1.08 -20.59 -1.43
N ILE A 13 2.19 -20.86 -2.10
CA ILE A 13 3.01 -19.83 -2.74
C ILE A 13 2.40 -19.51 -4.11
N LEU A 14 1.97 -18.26 -4.29
CA LEU A 14 1.53 -17.75 -5.59
C LEU A 14 2.72 -17.09 -6.28
N THR A 15 2.97 -17.44 -7.54
CA THR A 15 4.02 -16.79 -8.34
C THR A 15 3.48 -15.54 -9.02
N ARG A 16 4.40 -14.73 -9.58
CA ARG A 16 4.03 -13.52 -10.31
C ARG A 16 3.11 -13.84 -11.48
N GLU A 17 3.38 -14.92 -12.20
CA GLU A 17 2.64 -15.35 -13.38
C GLU A 17 1.18 -15.64 -13.02
N THR A 18 0.95 -16.39 -11.95
CA THR A 18 -0.41 -16.68 -11.43
C THR A 18 -1.17 -15.42 -11.01
N LEU A 19 -0.47 -14.41 -10.51
CA LEU A 19 -1.10 -13.15 -10.11
C LEU A 19 -1.48 -12.29 -11.31
N LEU A 20 -0.66 -12.26 -12.37
CA LEU A 20 -0.87 -11.43 -13.56
C LEU A 20 -2.18 -11.74 -14.28
N ASP A 21 -2.61 -13.01 -14.31
CA ASP A 21 -3.87 -13.43 -14.93
C ASP A 21 -5.12 -12.80 -14.28
N SER A 22 -4.98 -12.31 -13.04
CA SER A 22 -6.08 -11.73 -12.26
C SER A 22 -5.98 -10.21 -12.09
N LEU A 23 -4.93 -9.57 -12.62
CA LEU A 23 -4.68 -8.13 -12.50
C LEU A 23 -5.30 -7.35 -13.68
N PRO A 24 -5.61 -6.04 -13.53
CA PRO A 24 -5.39 -5.20 -12.36
C PRO A 24 -6.50 -5.31 -11.31
N TRP A 25 -6.11 -5.26 -10.03
CA TRP A 25 -7.07 -5.06 -8.94
C TRP A 25 -7.24 -3.58 -8.67
N THR A 26 -8.43 -3.05 -8.95
CA THR A 26 -8.77 -1.64 -8.76
C THR A 26 -9.71 -1.43 -7.57
N ARG A 27 -10.38 -2.50 -7.13
CA ARG A 27 -11.33 -2.52 -6.02
C ARG A 27 -11.02 -3.68 -5.07
N PRO A 28 -11.41 -3.57 -3.79
CA PRO A 28 -11.25 -4.63 -2.79
C PRO A 28 -11.78 -6.03 -3.17
N ASN A 29 -12.83 -6.08 -3.98
CA ASN A 29 -13.45 -7.33 -4.40
C ASN A 29 -12.79 -7.97 -5.64
N ASP A 30 -11.87 -7.25 -6.31
CA ASP A 30 -11.16 -7.78 -7.49
C ASP A 30 -10.11 -8.82 -7.06
N ASN A 31 -9.55 -8.68 -5.85
CA ASN A 31 -8.60 -9.64 -5.29
C ASN A 31 -9.33 -10.85 -4.68
N VAL A 32 -9.28 -11.98 -5.38
CA VAL A 32 -9.89 -13.24 -4.94
C VAL A 32 -9.05 -14.00 -3.92
N TYR A 33 -7.76 -13.69 -3.79
CA TYR A 33 -6.84 -14.39 -2.92
C TYR A 33 -7.02 -13.97 -1.45
N LYS A 34 -6.71 -14.86 -0.51
CA LYS A 34 -6.65 -14.58 0.92
C LYS A 34 -5.25 -14.93 1.42
N GLY A 35 -4.56 -13.98 2.04
CA GLY A 35 -3.21 -14.20 2.54
C GLY A 35 -2.39 -12.93 2.70
N LEU A 36 -1.07 -13.10 2.68
CA LEU A 36 -0.09 -12.03 2.68
C LEU A 36 0.44 -11.82 1.27
N LEU A 37 0.57 -10.57 0.86
CA LEU A 37 1.14 -10.20 -0.43
C LEU A 37 2.37 -9.33 -0.22
N LEU A 38 3.48 -9.68 -0.89
CA LEU A 38 4.65 -8.84 -0.96
C LEU A 38 4.44 -7.82 -2.08
N VAL A 39 4.30 -6.54 -1.74
CA VAL A 39 4.14 -5.47 -2.73
C VAL A 39 5.06 -4.30 -2.49
N ARG A 40 5.33 -3.59 -3.59
CA ARG A 40 5.82 -2.20 -3.59
C ARG A 40 4.63 -1.29 -3.59
N VAL A 41 4.60 -0.36 -2.63
CA VAL A 41 3.54 0.64 -2.61
C VAL A 41 4.13 2.00 -2.93
N VAL A 42 3.60 2.60 -3.99
CA VAL A 42 3.84 4.00 -4.32
C VAL A 42 2.73 4.81 -3.66
N PRO A 43 3.04 5.64 -2.65
CA PRO A 43 2.04 6.50 -2.03
C PRO A 43 1.45 7.51 -3.03
N PRO A 44 0.26 8.05 -2.77
CA PRO A 44 -0.26 9.19 -3.54
C PRO A 44 0.63 10.43 -3.35
N ALA A 45 0.69 11.30 -4.37
CA ALA A 45 1.52 12.51 -4.34
C ALA A 45 0.98 13.61 -3.42
N SER A 46 -0.31 13.56 -3.09
CA SER A 46 -0.94 14.46 -2.13
C SER A 46 -2.06 13.74 -1.39
N ILE A 47 -2.32 14.15 -0.16
CA ILE A 47 -3.33 13.54 0.70
C ILE A 47 -4.46 14.55 0.95
N ARG A 48 -5.35 14.71 -0.04
CA ARG A 48 -6.56 15.52 0.15
C ARG A 48 -7.65 14.63 0.74
N GLY A 49 -7.77 14.63 2.06
CA GLY A 49 -8.87 13.98 2.78
C GLY A 49 -8.70 12.48 3.05
N LEU A 50 -7.50 11.92 2.88
CA LEU A 50 -7.21 10.51 3.22
C LEU A 50 -6.32 10.43 4.47
N PRO A 51 -6.49 9.44 5.35
CA PRO A 51 -5.47 9.16 6.36
C PRO A 51 -4.18 8.68 5.67
N PRO A 52 -2.97 8.91 6.22
CA PRO A 52 -1.76 8.28 5.72
C PRO A 52 -1.67 6.86 6.31
N LEU A 53 -1.50 5.86 5.44
CA LEU A 53 -1.97 4.51 5.77
C LEU A 53 -0.87 3.46 5.85
N LEU A 54 0.33 3.76 5.34
CA LEU A 54 1.48 2.87 5.45
C LEU A 54 2.55 3.46 6.36
N GLY A 55 2.80 2.75 7.46
CA GLY A 55 3.91 3.08 8.33
C GLY A 55 5.23 2.82 7.63
N TYR A 56 6.10 3.81 7.54
CA TYR A 56 7.47 3.69 7.06
C TYR A 56 8.43 3.81 8.25
N ARG A 57 9.45 2.95 8.32
CA ARG A 57 10.53 3.12 9.29
C ARG A 57 11.67 3.83 8.58
N THR A 58 11.97 5.04 9.02
CA THR A 58 13.09 5.83 8.51
C THR A 58 14.43 5.20 8.90
N HIS A 59 15.51 5.63 8.25
CA HIS A 59 16.86 5.14 8.55
C HIS A 59 17.29 5.38 10.00
N ASP A 60 16.76 6.41 10.67
CA ASP A 60 16.99 6.68 12.10
C ASP A 60 16.05 5.89 13.03
N GLY A 61 15.27 4.95 12.49
CA GLY A 61 14.45 3.99 13.23
C GLY A 61 13.04 4.47 13.61
N ARG A 62 12.66 5.70 13.26
CA ARG A 62 11.34 6.27 13.58
C ARG A 62 10.26 5.67 12.71
N LEU A 63 9.13 5.32 13.31
CA LEU A 63 7.92 4.97 12.57
C LEU A 63 7.18 6.25 12.18
N THR A 64 7.04 6.48 10.89
CA THR A 64 6.36 7.63 10.29
C THR A 64 5.28 7.15 9.32
N PHE A 65 4.41 8.04 8.85
CA PHE A 65 3.40 7.71 7.83
C PHE A 65 3.53 8.67 6.63
N PRO A 66 4.62 8.60 5.87
CA PRO A 66 4.95 9.62 4.87
C PRO A 66 4.28 9.34 3.51
N LEU A 67 4.28 10.35 2.64
CA LEU A 67 3.89 10.23 1.23
C LEU A 67 5.09 10.03 0.28
N CYS A 68 6.28 9.90 0.85
CA CYS A 68 7.53 9.69 0.15
C CYS A 68 8.56 9.13 1.14
N ALA A 69 9.13 7.97 0.86
CA ALA A 69 10.19 7.38 1.69
C ALA A 69 11.40 8.31 1.79
N ALA A 70 11.92 8.82 0.66
CA ALA A 70 13.05 9.74 0.64
C ALA A 70 12.82 11.00 1.48
N CYS A 71 11.64 11.65 1.37
CA CYS A 71 11.33 12.83 2.19
C CYS A 71 11.27 12.51 3.69
N ALA A 72 10.86 11.29 4.06
CA ALA A 72 10.81 10.89 5.45
C ALA A 72 12.23 10.72 6.02
N ASP A 73 13.13 10.11 5.25
CA ASP A 73 14.53 9.94 5.63
C ASP A 73 15.28 11.27 5.67
N ASP A 74 15.07 12.13 4.67
CA ASP A 74 15.68 13.46 4.57
C ASP A 74 15.04 14.50 5.50
N ARG A 75 13.93 14.15 6.17
CA ARG A 75 13.09 15.05 6.97
C ARG A 75 12.70 16.32 6.21
N GLN A 76 12.42 16.16 4.92
CA GLN A 76 12.10 17.26 4.03
C GLN A 76 10.76 17.91 4.39
N GLN A 77 10.74 19.24 4.52
CA GLN A 77 9.55 20.01 4.89
C GLN A 77 8.89 20.77 3.72
N HIS A 78 9.55 20.83 2.56
CA HIS A 78 9.04 21.50 1.37
C HIS A 78 8.37 20.53 0.39
N GLN A 79 7.78 21.09 -0.68
CA GLN A 79 7.14 20.32 -1.73
C GLN A 79 8.07 19.23 -2.29
N CYS A 80 7.53 18.01 -2.40
CA CYS A 80 8.26 16.85 -2.87
C CYS A 80 8.35 16.85 -4.42
N HIS A 81 9.57 16.65 -4.93
CA HIS A 81 9.85 16.49 -6.37
C HIS A 81 10.47 15.12 -6.70
N HIS A 82 10.43 14.19 -5.75
CA HIS A 82 10.97 12.85 -5.91
C HIS A 82 10.14 12.04 -6.92
N SER A 83 10.82 11.18 -7.68
CA SER A 83 10.19 10.22 -8.59
C SER A 83 9.44 9.13 -7.81
N GLU A 84 8.52 8.41 -8.47
CA GLU A 84 7.83 7.26 -7.86
C GLU A 84 8.81 6.21 -7.30
N LYS A 85 9.93 6.00 -7.99
CA LYS A 85 11.04 5.13 -7.57
C LYS A 85 11.79 5.61 -6.34
N GLN A 86 11.66 6.86 -5.94
CA GLN A 86 12.24 7.38 -4.68
C GLN A 86 11.16 7.49 -3.59
N ARG A 87 9.90 7.61 -4.00
CA ARG A 87 8.75 7.76 -3.12
C ARG A 87 8.25 6.42 -2.58
N PHE A 88 8.51 5.31 -3.27
CA PHE A 88 8.01 3.99 -2.88
C PHE A 88 8.49 3.61 -1.48
N MET A 89 7.58 3.00 -0.72
CA MET A 89 7.91 2.36 0.55
C MET A 89 8.17 0.90 0.23
N GLY A 90 9.35 0.40 0.62
CA GLY A 90 9.93 -0.86 0.13
C GLY A 90 9.06 -2.12 0.19
N ASP A 91 9.60 -3.22 -0.33
CA ASP A 91 8.94 -4.52 -0.39
C ASP A 91 8.47 -4.96 1.01
N ARG A 92 7.15 -4.96 1.25
CA ARG A 92 6.56 -5.34 2.53
C ARG A 92 5.39 -6.30 2.34
N LEU A 93 5.27 -7.23 3.29
CA LEU A 93 4.15 -8.15 3.37
C LEU A 93 2.94 -7.44 3.95
N TYR A 94 1.84 -7.47 3.23
CA TYR A 94 0.59 -6.84 3.66
C TYR A 94 -0.54 -7.87 3.67
N PRO A 95 -1.35 -7.92 4.74
CA PRO A 95 -2.58 -8.70 4.75
C PRO A 95 -3.63 -8.04 3.84
N ARG A 96 -4.51 -8.87 3.27
CA ARG A 96 -5.74 -8.39 2.62
C ARG A 96 -6.54 -7.53 3.61
N GLY A 97 -6.75 -6.25 3.29
CA GLY A 97 -7.48 -5.29 4.14
C GLY A 97 -6.81 -3.93 4.34
N ILE A 98 -5.54 -3.77 3.92
CA ILE A 98 -4.88 -2.45 3.86
C ILE A 98 -5.41 -1.59 2.68
N GLU A 99 -6.40 -2.08 1.94
CA GLU A 99 -7.06 -1.39 0.85
C GLU A 99 -7.87 -0.17 1.30
N GLN A 100 -8.39 -0.16 2.54
CA GLN A 100 -8.94 1.07 3.16
C GLN A 100 -7.86 2.16 3.29
N GLY A 101 -6.61 1.71 3.24
CA GLY A 101 -5.36 2.42 3.33
C GLY A 101 -4.83 3.01 2.02
N ILE A 102 -4.77 2.16 1.01
CA ILE A 102 -4.06 2.46 -0.23
C ILE A 102 -5.06 2.83 -1.34
N GLY A 103 -6.35 2.52 -1.15
CA GLY A 103 -7.40 2.57 -2.17
C GLY A 103 -8.49 3.64 -1.98
N ALA A 104 -8.31 4.64 -1.13
CA ALA A 104 -9.27 5.76 -1.03
C ALA A 104 -9.03 6.86 -2.08
N GLY A 105 -8.26 6.56 -3.14
CA GLY A 105 -7.91 7.47 -4.23
C GLY A 105 -8.34 7.00 -5.62
N VAL A 106 -9.49 6.34 -5.76
CA VAL A 106 -10.23 6.29 -7.04
C VAL A 106 -11.66 6.77 -6.79
N GLN A 107 -11.81 8.05 -6.43
CA GLN A 107 -13.04 8.76 -6.74
C GLN A 107 -13.03 9.06 -8.25
N SER A 108 -13.56 8.14 -9.04
CA SER A 108 -14.05 8.45 -10.37
C SER A 108 -15.29 9.34 -10.21
N ASN A 109 -15.07 10.65 -10.05
CA ASN A 109 -16.12 11.63 -10.29
C ASN A 109 -16.31 11.78 -11.80
N ARG A 110 -17.20 10.95 -12.34
CA ARG A 110 -18.02 11.16 -13.55
C ARG A 110 -19.32 10.45 -13.22
N ARG A 111 -20.43 11.11 -12.91
CA ARG A 111 -21.23 12.02 -13.75
C ARG A 111 -22.41 12.56 -12.89
N PRO A 112 -23.23 13.54 -13.33
CA PRO A 112 -24.01 13.51 -14.59
C PRO A 112 -23.27 14.01 -15.82
#